data_AF-A0A1B8SAG4-F1
#
_entry.id   AF-A0A1B8SAG4-F1
#
_cell.length_a   1.000
_cell.length_b   1.000
_cell.length_c   1.000
_cell.angle_alpha   90.00
_cell.angle_beta   90.00
_cell.angle_gamma   90.00
#
_symmetry.space_group_name_H-M   'P 1'
#
loop_
_entity.id
_entity.type
_entity.pdbx_description
1 polymer ?
#
loop_
_entity_poly.entity_id
_entity_poly.type
_entity_poly.pdbx_seq_one_letter_code
_entity_poly.pdbx_strand_id
1 'polypeptide(L)'
;MMGWDAVAQCESGGNWAADTGNGFYGGLQFKPSTWHAFGGVGLPSKASREEQIAVANRVLDEQGPYAWPKCGPGRVFPSSVKGWVPPAMRSLLKPFW
;
A
#
# COMPACT_ATOMS: atom_id res chain seq x y z
N MET A 1 1.37 7.02 14.87
CA MET A 1 0.47 7.20 13.71
C MET A 1 1.21 7.79 12.50
N MET A 2 2.43 7.34 12.20
CA MET A 2 3.34 8.01 11.26
C MET A 2 3.93 6.98 10.30
N GLY A 3 3.13 6.58 9.29
CA GLY A 3 3.58 5.67 8.22
C GLY A 3 2.99 6.12 6.90
N TRP A 4 1.68 5.92 6.73
CA TRP A 4 0.98 6.25 5.49
C TRP A 4 0.86 7.75 5.19
N ASP A 5 0.78 8.62 6.20
CA ASP A 5 0.81 10.07 5.94
C ASP A 5 2.15 10.55 5.40
N ALA A 6 3.26 9.97 5.89
CA ALA A 6 4.59 10.28 5.36
C ALA A 6 4.77 9.74 3.93
N VAL A 7 4.21 8.57 3.63
CA VAL A 7 4.15 8.03 2.27
C VAL A 7 3.33 8.98 1.38
N ALA A 8 2.15 9.40 1.83
CA ALA A 8 1.29 10.30 1.07
C ALA A 8 1.94 11.68 0.84
N GLN A 9 2.68 12.19 1.84
CA GLN A 9 3.45 13.41 1.68
C GLN A 9 4.52 13.29 0.59
N CYS A 10 5.17 12.15 0.49
CA CYS A 10 6.19 11.88 -0.52
C CYS A 10 5.59 11.57 -1.91
N GLU A 11 4.46 10.86 -1.97
CA GLU A 11 3.82 10.41 -3.21
C GLU A 11 2.96 11.49 -3.87
N SER A 12 2.17 12.24 -3.10
CA SER A 12 1.20 13.22 -3.63
C SER A 12 1.31 14.60 -2.99
N GLY A 13 2.33 14.86 -2.17
CA GLY A 13 2.41 16.08 -1.38
C GLY A 13 1.37 16.14 -0.24
N GLY A 14 0.78 15.00 0.13
CA GLY A 14 -0.25 14.89 1.16
C GLY A 14 -1.68 15.05 0.64
N ASN A 15 -1.87 15.17 -0.68
CA ASN A 15 -3.18 15.29 -1.28
C ASN A 15 -3.84 13.91 -1.46
N TRP A 16 -4.79 13.57 -0.59
CA TRP A 16 -5.55 12.32 -0.65
C TRP A 16 -6.54 12.23 -1.80
N ALA A 17 -6.87 13.36 -2.43
CA ALA A 17 -7.74 13.43 -3.60
C ALA A 17 -6.95 13.62 -4.91
N ALA A 18 -5.65 13.33 -4.92
CA ALA A 18 -4.80 13.52 -6.09
C ALA A 18 -5.33 12.75 -7.32
N ASP A 19 -5.54 13.48 -8.41
CA ASP A 19 -5.99 12.96 -9.70
C ASP A 19 -5.46 13.91 -10.79
N THR A 20 -4.17 13.77 -11.09
CA THR A 20 -3.43 14.73 -11.95
C THR A 20 -3.35 14.29 -13.41
N GLY A 21 -4.03 13.20 -13.77
CA GLY A 21 -3.95 12.60 -15.11
C GLY A 21 -2.67 11.81 -15.39
N ASN A 22 -1.86 11.51 -14.36
CA ASN A 22 -0.62 10.73 -14.49
C ASN A 22 -0.83 9.20 -14.42
N GLY A 23 -2.08 8.73 -14.37
CA GLY A 23 -2.44 7.31 -14.28
C GLY A 23 -2.36 6.71 -12.87
N PHE A 24 -2.10 7.54 -11.86
CA PHE A 24 -2.11 7.18 -10.44
C PHE A 24 -3.08 8.08 -9.68
N TYR A 25 -3.64 7.57 -8.59
CA TYR A 25 -4.75 8.22 -7.92
C TYR A 25 -4.59 8.17 -6.39
N GLY A 26 -5.11 9.21 -5.74
CA GLY A 26 -5.19 9.32 -4.30
C GLY A 26 -3.86 9.65 -3.62
N GLY A 27 -3.87 9.70 -2.29
CA GLY A 27 -2.73 10.10 -1.46
C GLY A 27 -1.53 9.18 -1.63
N LEU A 28 -1.77 7.90 -1.87
CA LEU A 28 -0.73 6.87 -1.98
C LEU A 28 -0.39 6.52 -3.43
N GLN A 29 -0.87 7.31 -4.39
CA GLN A 29 -0.60 7.14 -5.83
C GLN A 29 -0.85 5.70 -6.30
N PHE A 30 -2.07 5.20 -6.08
CA PHE A 30 -2.47 3.86 -6.52
C PHE A 30 -2.69 3.80 -8.03
N LYS A 31 -2.26 2.69 -8.66
CA LYS A 31 -2.79 2.29 -9.98
C LYS A 31 -4.21 1.73 -9.81
N PRO A 32 -5.16 2.01 -10.73
CA PRO A 32 -6.52 1.47 -10.65
C PRO A 32 -6.56 -0.06 -10.59
N SER A 33 -5.70 -0.74 -11.34
CA SER A 33 -5.64 -2.21 -11.34
C SER A 33 -5.26 -2.77 -9.98
N THR A 34 -4.26 -2.20 -9.30
CA THR A 34 -3.88 -2.59 -7.94
C THR A 34 -4.99 -2.24 -6.95
N TRP A 35 -5.58 -1.04 -7.05
CA TRP A 35 -6.68 -0.63 -6.19
C TRP A 35 -7.82 -1.65 -6.18
N HIS A 36 -8.29 -2.03 -7.37
CA HIS A 36 -9.37 -2.99 -7.53
C HIS A 36 -8.98 -4.41 -7.11
N ALA A 37 -7.76 -4.85 -7.41
CA ALA A 37 -7.28 -6.17 -7.01
C ALA A 37 -7.27 -6.36 -5.48
N PHE A 38 -7.10 -5.29 -4.71
CA PHE A 38 -7.05 -5.30 -3.25
C PHE A 38 -8.36 -4.84 -2.58
N GLY A 39 -9.46 -4.87 -3.33
CA GLY A 39 -10.82 -4.64 -2.84
C GLY A 39 -11.21 -3.18 -2.72
N GLY A 40 -10.50 -2.28 -3.42
CA GLY A 40 -10.90 -0.90 -3.61
C GLY A 40 -12.02 -0.76 -4.65
N VAL A 41 -13.00 0.08 -4.36
CA VAL A 41 -14.14 0.39 -5.26
C VAL A 41 -13.97 1.79 -5.82
N GLY A 42 -14.39 2.00 -7.08
CA GLY A 42 -14.23 3.29 -7.75
C GLY A 42 -12.77 3.73 -7.90
N LEU A 43 -12.53 5.03 -7.96
CA LEU A 43 -11.18 5.59 -8.05
C LEU A 43 -10.61 5.87 -6.65
N PRO A 44 -9.31 5.59 -6.41
CA PRO A 44 -8.65 5.93 -5.14
C PRO A 44 -8.81 7.40 -4.75
N SER A 45 -8.76 8.32 -5.72
CA SER A 45 -8.93 9.77 -5.52
C SER A 45 -10.32 10.17 -5.01
N LYS A 46 -11.31 9.28 -5.10
CA LYS A 46 -12.68 9.46 -4.61
C LYS A 46 -12.95 8.74 -3.29
N ALA A 47 -12.03 7.87 -2.87
CA ALA A 47 -12.12 7.17 -1.59
C ALA A 47 -11.57 8.04 -0.45
N SER A 48 -12.10 7.84 0.75
CA SER A 48 -11.58 8.48 1.96
C SER A 48 -10.13 8.07 2.22
N ARG A 49 -9.42 8.89 2.98
CA ARG A 49 -8.05 8.60 3.41
C ARG A 49 -7.97 7.24 4.11
N GLU A 50 -8.92 6.95 4.99
CA GLU A 50 -8.98 5.72 5.78
C GLU A 50 -9.19 4.49 4.89
N GLU A 51 -10.04 4.59 3.86
CA GLU A 51 -10.21 3.52 2.87
C GLU A 51 -8.94 3.30 2.05
N GLN A 52 -8.27 4.38 1.65
CA GLN A 52 -6.99 4.27 0.93
C GLN A 52 -5.92 3.57 1.78
N ILE A 53 -5.85 3.88 3.06
CA ILE A 53 -4.95 3.22 4.03
C ILE A 53 -5.34 1.75 4.22
N ALA A 54 -6.63 1.44 4.31
CA ALA A 54 -7.10 0.06 4.46
C ALA A 54 -6.67 -0.83 3.29
N VAL A 55 -6.81 -0.33 2.06
CA VAL A 55 -6.33 -1.04 0.86
C VAL A 55 -4.79 -1.11 0.84
N ALA A 56 -4.10 -0.04 1.23
CA ALA A 56 -2.64 -0.04 1.31
C ALA A 56 -2.07 -1.05 2.31
N ASN A 57 -2.74 -1.26 3.44
CA ASN A 57 -2.37 -2.31 4.39
C ASN A 57 -2.52 -3.71 3.79
N ARG A 58 -3.55 -3.97 2.98
CA ARG A 58 -3.71 -5.26 2.27
C ARG A 58 -2.61 -5.47 1.24
N VAL A 59 -2.25 -4.42 0.49
CA VAL A 59 -1.12 -4.46 -0.46
C VAL A 59 0.19 -4.70 0.27
N LEU A 60 0.41 -4.05 1.42
CA LEU A 60 1.61 -4.23 2.23
C LEU A 60 1.72 -5.66 2.78
N ASP A 61 0.60 -6.27 3.20
CA ASP A 61 0.59 -7.65 3.67
C ASP A 61 0.95 -8.64 2.54
N GLU A 62 0.45 -8.41 1.32
CA GLU A 62 0.66 -9.29 0.17
C GLU A 62 1.98 -9.07 -0.58
N GLN A 63 2.30 -7.83 -0.92
CA GLN A 63 3.44 -7.45 -1.78
C GLN A 63 4.65 -6.95 -0.98
N GLY A 64 4.47 -6.68 0.31
CA GLY A 64 5.51 -6.12 1.16
C GLY A 64 5.80 -4.64 0.86
N PRO A 65 6.81 -4.06 1.52
CA PRO A 65 7.11 -2.63 1.44
C PRO A 65 7.59 -2.17 0.05
N TYR A 66 7.91 -3.11 -0.85
CA TYR A 66 8.39 -2.83 -2.21
C TYR A 66 7.31 -2.25 -3.13
N ALA A 67 6.03 -2.30 -2.75
CA ALA A 67 4.96 -1.64 -3.48
C ALA A 67 5.13 -0.10 -3.54
N TRP A 68 5.88 0.47 -2.58
CA TRP A 68 6.26 1.89 -2.58
C TRP A 68 7.79 2.03 -2.42
N PRO A 69 8.59 1.79 -3.47
CA PRO A 69 10.04 1.66 -3.34
C PRO A 69 10.75 2.99 -3.03
N LYS A 70 10.16 4.14 -3.39
CA LYS A 70 10.74 5.47 -3.17
C LYS A 70 10.22 6.15 -1.91
N CYS A 71 8.91 6.04 -1.67
CA CYS A 71 8.23 6.75 -0.59
C CYS A 71 7.65 5.84 0.48
N GLY A 72 7.77 4.52 0.31
CA GLY A 72 7.15 3.54 1.18
C GLY A 72 7.66 3.59 2.59
N PRO A 73 6.92 2.96 3.50
CA PRO A 73 7.29 2.95 4.91
C PRO A 73 8.58 2.16 5.16
N GLY A 74 9.20 1.53 4.16
CA GLY A 74 10.52 0.89 4.25
C GLY A 74 11.70 1.82 4.58
N ARG A 75 11.51 3.14 4.64
CA ARG A 75 12.46 4.07 5.30
C ARG A 75 12.22 4.24 6.81
N VAL A 76 11.10 3.71 7.30
CA VAL A 76 10.63 3.74 8.70
C VAL A 76 10.52 2.32 9.30
N PHE A 77 10.47 1.29 8.45
CA PHE A 77 10.67 -0.11 8.83
C PHE A 77 12.15 -0.44 8.67
N PRO A 78 12.88 -0.79 9.74
CA PRO A 78 14.22 -1.36 9.57
C PRO A 78 14.09 -2.60 8.68
N SER A 79 15.17 -2.95 7.99
CA SER A 79 15.37 -4.13 7.15
C SER A 79 15.15 -5.50 7.86
N SER A 80 14.12 -5.60 8.69
CA SER A 80 13.93 -6.59 9.74
C SER A 80 12.46 -6.93 9.91
N VAL A 81 11.71 -7.09 8.82
CA VAL A 81 10.61 -8.07 8.85
C VAL A 81 11.21 -9.47 8.89
N LYS A 82 11.92 -9.79 9.98
CA LYS A 82 12.36 -11.15 10.28
C LYS A 82 11.08 -11.99 10.46
N GLY A 83 10.64 -12.64 9.40
CA GLY A 83 9.40 -13.42 9.36
C GLY A 83 8.26 -12.86 8.52
N TRP A 84 8.47 -11.85 7.66
CA TRP A 84 7.48 -11.62 6.59
C TRP A 84 7.60 -12.73 5.57
N VAL A 85 6.54 -13.52 5.50
CA VAL A 85 6.37 -14.60 4.55
C VAL A 85 5.24 -14.12 3.64
N PRO A 86 5.48 -13.96 2.32
CA PRO A 86 4.43 -13.59 1.38
C PRO A 86 3.21 -14.51 1.59
N PRO A 87 1.96 -14.03 1.45
CA PRO A 87 0.79 -14.89 1.60
C PRO A 87 0.80 -16.12 0.69
N ALA A 88 1.35 -16.00 -0.52
CA ALA A 88 1.65 -17.13 -1.41
C ALA A 88 2.58 -18.19 -0.78
N MET A 89 3.48 -17.79 0.11
CA MET A 89 4.40 -18.65 0.85
C MET A 89 3.90 -19.03 2.25
N ARG A 90 2.85 -18.39 2.80
CA ARG A 90 2.23 -18.80 4.08
C ARG A 90 1.63 -20.20 4.01
N SER A 91 1.16 -20.64 2.85
CA SER A 91 0.63 -21.99 2.68
C SER A 91 1.73 -23.07 2.69
N LEU A 92 2.99 -22.70 2.46
CA LEU A 92 4.15 -23.61 2.47
C LEU A 92 4.77 -23.79 3.86
N LEU A 93 4.28 -23.06 4.87
CA LEU A 93 4.75 -23.15 6.26
C LEU A 93 3.78 -23.88 7.19
N LYS A 94 2.73 -24.50 6.65
CA LYS A 94 1.84 -25.36 7.46
C LYS A 94 2.60 -26.65 7.79
N PRO A 95 2.85 -26.98 9.07
CA PRO A 95 3.36 -28.30 9.40
C PRO A 95 2.31 -29.35 9.00
N PHE A 96 2.72 -30.32 8.19
CA PHE A 96 1.94 -31.51 7.84
C PHE A 96 1.95 -32.49 9.02
N TRP A 97 1.29 -32.16 10.14
CA TRP A 97 1.00 -33.10 11.22
C TRP A 97 -0.41 -32.85 11.74
#